data_AF-A0A1J3JTT2-F1
#
_entry.id   AF-A0A1J3JTT2-F1
#
_cell.length_a   1.000
_cell.length_b   1.000
_cell.length_c   1.000
_cell.angle_alpha   90.00
_cell.angle_beta   90.00
_cell.angle_gamma   90.00
#
_symmetry.space_group_name_H-M   'P 1'
#
loop_
_entity.id
_entity.type
_entity.pdbx_description
1 polymer ?
#
loop_
_entity_poly.entity_id
_entity_poly.type
_entity_poly.pdbx_seq_one_letter_code
_entity_poly.pdbx_strand_id
1 'polypeptide(L)' 'PNLGKDYDSNSAWRALELAMSCADPSSSKRPSMSQVINELKECIVCENSGVSKNPGLGSQQMISLDTTEVPMAR' A
#
# COMPACT_ATOMS: atom_id res chain seq x y z
N PRO A 1 17.91 -1.54 -12.03
CA PRO A 1 16.75 -0.62 -12.03
C PRO A 1 17.06 0.64 -11.20
N ASN A 2 16.85 1.82 -11.77
CA ASN A 2 16.99 3.10 -11.05
C ASN A 2 15.58 3.59 -10.72
N LEU A 3 15.26 3.68 -9.43
CA LEU A 3 13.93 4.05 -8.94
C LEU A 3 13.70 5.56 -8.95
N GLY A 4 14.62 6.38 -9.50
CA GLY A 4 14.49 7.82 -9.49
C GLY A 4 14.69 8.43 -8.11
N LYS A 5 14.56 9.76 -8.01
CA LYS A 5 14.66 10.50 -6.74
C LYS A 5 13.31 10.64 -6.02
N ASP A 6 12.23 10.25 -6.69
CA ASP A 6 10.86 10.42 -6.22
C ASP A 6 10.38 9.25 -5.35
N TYR A 7 11.12 8.14 -5.33
CA TYR A 7 10.76 6.95 -4.56
C TYR A 7 11.81 6.67 -3.48
N ASP A 8 11.34 6.55 -2.24
CA ASP A 8 12.18 6.03 -1.16
C ASP A 8 12.53 4.57 -1.43
N SER A 9 13.82 4.24 -1.36
CA SER A 9 14.30 2.89 -1.68
C SER A 9 13.77 1.84 -0.70
N ASN A 10 13.46 2.21 0.55
CA ASN A 10 12.86 1.28 1.51
C ASN A 10 11.39 1.04 1.18
N SER A 11 10.62 2.09 0.88
CA SER A 11 9.23 1.96 0.44
C SER A 11 9.12 1.13 -0.83
N ALA A 12 10.00 1.35 -1.81
CA ALA A 12 10.03 0.57 -3.04
C ALA A 12 10.39 -0.90 -2.81
N TRP A 13 11.35 -1.20 -1.92
CA TRP A 13 11.68 -2.58 -1.55
C TRP A 13 10.50 -3.28 -0.86
N ARG A 14 9.82 -2.61 0.07
CA ARG A 14 8.63 -3.15 0.74
C ARG A 14 7.49 -3.45 -0.23
N ALA A 15 7.21 -2.55 -1.17
CA ALA A 15 6.21 -2.77 -2.21
C ALA A 15 6.57 -3.96 -3.11
N LEU A 16 7.85 -4.12 -3.46
CA LEU A 16 8.33 -5.26 -4.24
C LEU A 16 8.13 -6.59 -3.49
N GLU A 17 8.50 -6.63 -2.21
CA GLU A 17 8.39 -7.84 -1.39
C GLU A 17 6.92 -8.28 -1.20
N LEU A 18 6.01 -7.31 -1.03
CA LEU A 18 4.57 -7.56 -1.03
C LEU A 18 4.09 -8.10 -2.38
N ALA A 19 4.52 -7.49 -3.50
CA ALA A 19 4.15 -7.93 -4.85
C ALA A 19 4.64 -9.35 -5.16
N MET A 20 5.87 -9.69 -4.76
CA MET A 20 6.42 -11.05 -4.90
C MET A 20 5.59 -12.07 -4.12
N SER A 21 5.19 -11.74 -2.90
CA SER A 21 4.34 -12.61 -2.06
C SER A 21 2.95 -12.81 -2.69
N CYS A 22 2.35 -11.76 -3.25
CA CYS A 22 1.09 -11.85 -4.01
C CYS A 22 1.20 -12.73 -5.26
N ALA A 23 2.36 -12.75 -5.90
CA ALA A 23 2.63 -13.51 -7.12
C ALA A 23 3.17 -14.92 -6.86
N ASP A 24 3.24 -15.39 -5.60
CA ASP A 24 3.79 -16.71 -5.28
C ASP A 24 3.05 -17.80 -6.08
N PRO A 25 3.77 -18.74 -6.72
CA PRO A 25 3.13 -19.82 -7.48
C PRO A 25 2.25 -20.71 -6.60
N SER A 26 2.55 -20.81 -5.30
CA SER A 26 1.73 -21.48 -4.31
C SER A 26 0.65 -20.54 -3.79
N SER A 27 -0.63 -20.84 -4.10
CA SER A 27 -1.74 -19.99 -3.66
C SER A 27 -1.85 -19.84 -2.14
N SER A 28 -1.43 -20.86 -1.38
CA SER A 28 -1.46 -20.84 0.09
C SER A 28 -0.42 -19.92 0.72
N LYS A 29 0.60 -19.50 -0.05
CA LYS A 29 1.61 -18.53 0.39
C LYS A 29 1.24 -17.09 0.04
N ARG A 30 0.25 -16.89 -0.83
CA ARG A 30 -0.23 -15.56 -1.16
C ARG A 30 -0.94 -14.97 0.05
N PRO A 31 -0.68 -13.70 0.39
CA PRO A 31 -1.40 -13.03 1.47
C PRO A 31 -2.89 -12.89 1.13
N SER A 32 -3.74 -12.78 2.16
CA SER A 32 -5.13 -12.37 1.97
C SER A 32 -5.19 -10.91 1.51
N MET A 33 -6.28 -10.54 0.84
CA MET A 33 -6.49 -9.13 0.46
C MET A 33 -6.52 -8.19 1.68
N SER A 34 -6.95 -8.65 2.85
CA SER A 34 -6.89 -7.85 4.08
C SER A 34 -5.45 -7.60 4.56
N GLN A 35 -4.56 -8.60 4.45
CA GLN A 35 -3.14 -8.44 4.75
C GLN A 35 -2.49 -7.46 3.75
N VAL A 36 -2.78 -7.62 2.45
CA VAL A 36 -2.29 -6.70 1.41
C VAL A 36 -2.72 -5.27 1.68
N ILE A 37 -4.00 -5.06 2.01
CA ILE A 37 -4.55 -3.74 2.33
C ILE A 37 -3.84 -3.12 3.54
N ASN A 38 -3.58 -3.90 4.58
CA ASN A 38 -2.90 -3.40 5.79
C ASN A 38 -1.46 -2.95 5.47
N GLU A 39 -0.69 -3.75 4.73
CA GLU A 39 0.68 -3.41 4.32
C GLU A 39 0.71 -2.14 3.44
N LEU A 40 -0.25 -1.99 2.53
CA LEU A 40 -0.37 -0.79 1.69
C LEU A 40 -0.73 0.45 2.51
N LYS A 41 -1.59 0.33 3.53
CA LYS A 41 -1.92 1.44 4.44
C LYS A 41 -0.67 1.94 5.17
N GLU A 42 0.19 1.04 5.63
CA GLU A 42 1.45 1.40 6.31
C GLU A 42 2.41 2.16 5.38
N CYS A 43 2.52 1.75 4.12
CA CYS A 43 3.35 2.44 3.12
C CYS A 43 2.88 3.88 2.88
N ILE A 44 1.56 4.07 2.71
CA ILE A 44 0.94 5.38 2.45
C ILE A 44 1.06 6.32 3.66
N VAL A 45 0.95 5.79 4.89
CA VAL A 45 1.13 6.60 6.11
C VAL A 45 2.58 7.06 6.26
N CYS A 46 3.55 6.21 5.93
CA CYS A 46 4.97 6.58 5.93
C CYS A 46 5.26 7.74 4.96
N GLU A 47 4.69 7.71 3.76
CA GLU A 47 4.82 8.78 2.75
C GLU A 47 4.27 10.13 3.25
N ASN A 48 3.17 10.10 4.01
CA ASN A 48 2.57 11.31 4.59
C ASN A 48 3.35 11.90 5.77
N SER A 49 4.17 11.10 6.46
CA SER A 49 4.99 11.58 7.58
C SER A 49 6.18 12.46 7.16
N GLY A 50 6.48 12.52 5.86
CA GLY A 50 7.49 13.41 5.26
C GLY A 50 7.00 14.82 4.91
N VAL A 51 5.73 15.17 5.15
CA VAL A 51 5.19 16.50 4.84
C VAL A 51 4.93 17.31 6.12
N SER A 52 5.93 18.11 6.49
CA SER A 52 5.72 19.42 7.12
C SER A 52 6.70 20.36 6.42
N LYS A 53 6.25 21.31 5.60
CA LYS A 53 5.71 22.58 6.08
C LYS A 53 5.09 23.34 4.90
N ASN A 54 3.76 23.35 4.79
CA ASN A 54 2.94 24.44 4.24
C ASN A 54 1.45 24.17 4.56
N PRO A 55 0.80 24.94 5.44
CA PRO A 55 -0.63 24.84 5.67
C PRO A 55 -1.35 25.61 4.57
N GLY A 56 -1.56 24.99 3.42
CA GLY A 56 -2.21 25.63 2.29
C GLY A 56 -2.72 24.62 1.28
N LEU A 57 -4.01 24.31 1.39
CA LEU A 57 -4.84 23.53 0.46
C LEU A 57 -4.76 21.99 0.59
N GLY A 58 -5.61 21.48 1.48
CA GLY A 58 -6.44 20.29 1.30
C GLY A 58 -5.81 19.01 0.74
N SER A 59 -5.56 18.04 1.61
CA SER A 59 -5.80 16.62 1.29
C SER A 59 -6.33 15.94 2.55
N GLN A 60 -7.56 16.33 2.92
CA GLN A 60 -8.39 15.42 3.69
C GLN A 60 -8.63 14.21 2.79
N GLN A 61 -8.08 13.06 3.14
CA GLN A 61 -8.61 11.77 2.73
C GLN A 61 -8.09 10.73 3.74
N MET A 62 -8.80 10.66 4.87
CA MET A 62 -8.88 9.43 5.65
C MET A 62 -9.44 8.37 4.68
N ILE A 63 -8.57 7.56 4.08
CA ILE A 63 -8.96 6.41 3.26
C ILE A 63 -9.59 5.37 4.20
N SER A 64 -10.91 5.51 4.40
CA SER A 64 -11.74 4.48 5.02
C SER A 64 -11.87 3.32 4.03
N LEU A 65 -10.83 2.50 3.95
CA LEU A 65 -10.79 1.29 3.15
C LEU A 65 -11.49 0.16 3.92
N ASP A 66 -12.80 0.35 4.13
CA ASP A 66 -13.75 -0.67 4.57
C ASP A 66 -14.58 -1.05 3.34
N THR A 67 -14.05 -1.96 2.52
CA THR A 67 -14.81 -2.59 1.44
C THR A 67 -15.73 -3.64 2.07
N THR A 68 -16.98 -3.27 2.36
CA THR A 68 -18.01 -4.20 2.86
C THR A 68 -18.80 -4.91 1.75
N GLU A 69 -18.45 -4.76 0.47
CA GLU A 69 -19.09 -5.54 -0.60
C GLU A 69 -18.45 -6.93 -0.78
N VAL A 70 -19.08 -7.94 -0.19
CA VAL A 70 -18.83 -9.36 -0.50
C VAL A 70 -19.41 -9.66 -1.89
N PRO A 71 -18.62 -10.10 -2.89
CA PRO A 71 -19.19 -10.50 -4.17
C PRO A 71 -19.94 -11.83 -3.99
N MET A 72 -21.25 -11.83 -4.25
CA MET A 72 -22.02 -13.06 -4.42
C MET A 72 -21.66 -13.67 -5.78
N ALA A 73 -20.82 -14.70 -5.79
CA ALA A 73 -20.63 -15.53 -6.96
C ALA A 73 -21.89 -16.37 -7.18
N ARG A 74 -22.38 -16.41 -8.42
CA ARG A 74 -23.55 -17.17 -8.85
C ARG A 74 -23.12 -18.45 -9.57
#